data_AF-A0A8J4XD30-F1
#
_entry.id   AF-A0A8J4XD30-F1
#
_cell.length_a   1.000
_cell.length_b   1.000
_cell.length_c   1.000
_cell.angle_alpha   90.00
_cell.angle_beta   90.00
_cell.angle_gamma   90.00
#
_symmetry.space_group_name_H-M   'P 1'
#
loop_
_entity.id
_entity.type
_entity.pdbx_description
1 polymer ?
#
loop_
_entity_poly.entity_id
_entity_poly.type
_entity_poly.pdbx_seq_one_letter_code
_entity_poly.pdbx_strand_id
1 'polypeptide(L)'
;AVQEFNTLVALHREQVISIGEITADCPTLRARMHSTRTKGCTVAQSAYQHLTIISGPEDGEIHPEICRLFIQLQCCLEMYITEMLKSLCLLGVLQLHRKGNEPCPESTADCRVDESSDVPILEDRSSSPVDFPHESWLVCTDIENIESDMREMRNLLSKLRETMPLPLKNQ
;
A
#
# COMPACT_ATOMS: atom_id res chain seq x y z
N ALA A 1 -4.48 -14.21 -16.83
CA ALA A 1 -3.79 -12.97 -16.41
C ALA A 1 -4.78 -11.88 -16.00
N VAL A 2 -5.58 -11.29 -16.91
CA VAL A 2 -6.54 -10.21 -16.56
C VAL A 2 -7.51 -10.59 -15.44
N GLN A 3 -8.12 -11.77 -15.51
CA GLN A 3 -9.01 -12.26 -14.46
C GLN A 3 -8.30 -12.48 -13.11
N GLU A 4 -7.07 -13.01 -13.15
CA GLU A 4 -6.27 -13.19 -11.93
C GLU A 4 -5.93 -11.84 -11.30
N PHE A 5 -5.56 -10.85 -12.13
CA PHE A 5 -5.33 -9.49 -11.65
C PHE A 5 -6.58 -8.91 -11.00
N ASN A 6 -7.76 -9.06 -11.60
CA ASN A 6 -9.03 -8.62 -11.01
C ASN A 6 -9.27 -9.25 -9.62
N THR A 7 -9.00 -10.55 -9.46
CA THR A 7 -9.09 -11.21 -8.14
C THR A 7 -8.09 -10.62 -7.13
N LEU A 8 -6.87 -10.30 -7.56
CA LEU A 8 -5.87 -9.67 -6.69
C LEU A 8 -6.26 -8.24 -6.30
N VAL A 9 -6.88 -7.47 -7.20
CA VAL A 9 -7.42 -6.14 -6.90
C VAL A 9 -8.53 -6.23 -5.86
N ALA A 10 -9.44 -7.20 -6.00
CA ALA A 10 -10.49 -7.45 -5.01
C ALA A 10 -9.91 -7.83 -3.64
N LEU A 11 -8.96 -8.77 -3.60
CA LEU A 11 -8.30 -9.17 -2.36
C LEU A 11 -7.53 -8.01 -1.72
N HIS A 12 -6.83 -7.20 -2.51
CA HIS A 12 -6.12 -6.03 -1.99
C HIS A 12 -7.10 -5.02 -1.39
N ARG A 13 -8.23 -4.76 -2.05
CA ARG A 13 -9.30 -3.90 -1.51
C ARG A 13 -9.83 -4.41 -0.17
N GLU A 14 -10.08 -5.71 -0.03
CA GLU A 14 -10.49 -6.30 1.25
C GLU A 14 -9.45 -6.04 2.35
N GLN A 15 -8.16 -6.19 2.04
CA GLN A 15 -7.08 -5.91 2.99
C GLN A 15 -6.99 -4.43 3.35
N VAL A 16 -7.20 -3.52 2.39
CA VAL A 16 -7.26 -2.06 2.62
C VAL A 16 -8.41 -1.71 3.56
N ILE A 17 -9.58 -2.34 3.38
CA ILE A 17 -10.71 -2.20 4.31
C ILE A 17 -10.29 -2.67 5.71
N SER A 18 -9.69 -3.86 5.83
CA SER A 18 -9.23 -4.37 7.13
C SER A 18 -8.20 -3.45 7.82
N ILE A 19 -7.29 -2.80 7.07
CA ILE A 19 -6.39 -1.79 7.64
C ILE A 19 -7.17 -0.58 8.15
N GLY A 20 -8.22 -0.15 7.46
CA GLY A 20 -9.06 0.97 7.89
C GLY A 20 -9.89 0.69 9.14
N GLU A 21 -10.08 -0.59 9.51
CA GLU A 21 -10.84 -1.02 10.68
C GLU A 21 -9.99 -1.18 11.95
N ILE A 22 -8.66 -1.29 11.81
CA ILE A 22 -7.75 -1.44 12.96
C ILE A 22 -7.21 -0.09 13.44
N THR A 23 -7.02 0.03 14.76
CA THR A 23 -6.50 1.24 15.41
C THR A 23 -5.02 1.16 15.78
N ALA A 24 -4.40 -0.02 15.63
CA ALA A 24 -3.00 -0.31 15.93
C ALA A 24 -2.38 -1.11 14.77
N ASP A 25 -1.05 -1.05 14.63
CA ASP A 25 -0.35 -1.77 13.56
C ASP A 25 -0.55 -3.29 13.65
N CYS A 26 -0.66 -3.94 12.48
CA CYS A 26 -0.78 -5.39 12.35
C CYS A 26 0.24 -5.90 11.32
N PRO A 27 1.44 -6.35 11.76
CA PRO A 27 2.50 -6.79 10.85
C PRO A 27 2.08 -7.95 9.92
N THR A 28 1.25 -8.87 10.40
CA THR A 28 0.74 -9.99 9.58
C THR A 28 -0.15 -9.49 8.44
N LEU A 29 -0.99 -8.48 8.68
CA LEU A 29 -1.83 -7.89 7.64
C LEU A 29 -0.97 -7.12 6.63
N ARG A 30 0.01 -6.34 7.10
CA ARG A 30 0.98 -5.65 6.22
C ARG A 30 1.76 -6.63 5.34
N ALA A 31 2.24 -7.74 5.90
CA ALA A 31 2.94 -8.77 5.12
C ALA A 31 2.04 -9.40 4.03
N ARG A 32 0.76 -9.66 4.35
CA ARG A 32 -0.22 -10.14 3.36
C ARG A 32 -0.51 -9.11 2.28
N MET A 33 -0.64 -7.85 2.65
CA MET A 33 -0.81 -6.74 1.71
C MET A 33 0.38 -6.60 0.79
N HIS A 34 1.60 -6.62 1.34
CA HIS A 34 2.84 -6.61 0.56
C HIS A 34 2.86 -7.76 -0.46
N SER A 35 2.64 -9.00 0.00
CA SER A 35 2.62 -10.18 -0.88
C SER A 35 1.57 -10.06 -2.00
N THR A 36 0.36 -9.63 -1.66
CA THR A 36 -0.73 -9.42 -2.63
C THR A 36 -0.37 -8.31 -3.61
N ARG A 37 0.25 -7.23 -3.11
CA ARG A 37 0.62 -6.06 -3.90
C ARG A 37 1.69 -6.39 -4.94
N THR A 38 2.79 -7.00 -4.49
CA THR A 38 3.89 -7.42 -5.37
C THR A 38 3.39 -8.38 -6.45
N LYS A 39 2.58 -9.39 -6.07
CA LYS A 39 1.97 -10.30 -7.03
C LYS A 39 1.06 -9.56 -8.01
N GLY A 40 0.25 -8.62 -7.53
CA GLY A 40 -0.62 -7.78 -8.36
C GLY A 40 0.16 -6.99 -9.41
N CYS A 41 1.29 -6.37 -9.03
CA CYS A 41 2.17 -5.66 -9.96
C CYS A 41 2.70 -6.58 -11.07
N THR A 42 3.20 -7.77 -10.71
CA THR A 42 3.71 -8.75 -11.69
C THR A 42 2.60 -9.25 -12.64
N VAL A 43 1.44 -9.60 -12.09
CA VAL A 43 0.31 -10.11 -12.90
C VAL A 43 -0.26 -9.02 -13.81
N ALA A 44 -0.31 -7.76 -13.36
CA ALA A 44 -0.73 -6.63 -14.19
C ALA A 44 0.21 -6.43 -15.39
N GLN A 45 1.52 -6.47 -15.17
CA GLN A 45 2.51 -6.38 -16.24
C GLN A 45 2.38 -7.54 -17.24
N SER A 46 2.23 -8.77 -16.74
CA SER A 46 2.01 -9.94 -17.60
C SER A 46 0.70 -9.85 -18.39
N ALA A 47 -0.38 -9.39 -17.76
CA ALA A 47 -1.67 -9.19 -18.43
C ALA A 47 -1.56 -8.18 -19.58
N TYR A 48 -0.86 -7.07 -19.36
CA TYR A 48 -0.59 -6.07 -20.38
C TYR A 48 0.25 -6.66 -21.53
N GLN A 49 1.36 -7.32 -21.23
CA GLN A 49 2.23 -7.93 -22.24
C GLN A 49 1.46 -8.94 -23.10
N HIS A 50 0.68 -9.82 -22.47
CA HIS A 50 -0.15 -10.78 -23.20
C HIS A 50 -1.16 -10.08 -24.10
N LEU A 51 -1.82 -9.01 -23.61
CA LEU A 51 -2.76 -8.25 -24.43
C LEU A 51 -2.09 -7.62 -25.64
N THR A 52 -0.91 -7.02 -25.47
CA THR A 52 -0.17 -6.41 -26.58
C THR A 52 0.29 -7.42 -27.64
N ILE A 53 0.57 -8.67 -27.23
CA ILE A 53 0.97 -9.74 -28.15
C ILE A 53 -0.23 -10.22 -28.98
N ILE A 54 -1.39 -10.41 -28.35
CA ILE A 54 -2.59 -10.91 -29.04
C ILE A 54 -3.31 -9.83 -29.85
N SER A 55 -3.06 -8.55 -29.56
CA SER A 55 -3.59 -7.40 -30.31
C SER A 55 -2.71 -6.99 -31.50
N GLY A 56 -1.95 -7.94 -32.06
CA GLY A 56 -0.94 -7.70 -33.10
C GLY A 56 -1.43 -6.92 -34.34
N PRO A 57 -0.51 -6.51 -35.22
CA PRO A 57 -0.77 -5.59 -36.34
C PRO A 57 -1.53 -6.24 -37.51
N GLU A 58 -2.25 -7.33 -37.29
CA GLU A 58 -2.96 -8.00 -38.37
C GLU A 58 -4.05 -7.06 -38.91
N ASP A 59 -4.04 -6.83 -40.23
CA ASP A 59 -4.93 -5.96 -41.02
C ASP A 59 -6.45 -6.32 -40.92
N GLY A 60 -6.86 -7.04 -39.88
CA GLY A 60 -8.23 -7.43 -39.59
C GLY A 60 -8.89 -6.60 -38.48
N GLU A 61 -10.22 -6.71 -38.37
CA GLU A 61 -10.96 -6.15 -37.25
C GLU A 61 -10.50 -6.81 -35.93
N ILE A 62 -10.13 -5.99 -34.96
CA ILE A 62 -9.76 -6.44 -33.63
C ILE A 62 -10.96 -7.16 -33.00
N HIS A 63 -10.76 -8.40 -32.59
CA HIS A 63 -11.83 -9.22 -32.03
C HIS A 63 -12.48 -8.52 -30.81
N PRO A 64 -13.82 -8.40 -30.72
CA PRO A 64 -14.49 -7.66 -29.64
C PRO A 64 -14.09 -8.09 -28.22
N GLU A 65 -13.74 -9.37 -28.07
CA GLU A 65 -13.25 -9.91 -26.80
C GLU A 65 -11.91 -9.29 -26.36
N ILE A 66 -11.01 -8.98 -27.30
CA ILE A 66 -9.75 -8.30 -27.00
C ILE A 66 -10.05 -6.89 -26.47
N CYS A 67 -10.98 -6.17 -27.10
CA CYS A 67 -11.41 -4.86 -26.61
C CYS A 67 -11.98 -4.94 -25.19
N ARG A 68 -12.80 -5.95 -24.87
CA ARG A 68 -13.29 -6.17 -23.51
C ARG A 68 -12.17 -6.40 -22.51
N LEU A 69 -11.13 -7.16 -22.89
CA LEU A 69 -9.98 -7.40 -22.03
C LEU A 69 -9.16 -6.11 -21.78
N PHE A 70 -9.00 -5.23 -22.79
CA PHE A 70 -8.39 -3.91 -22.61
C PHE A 70 -9.18 -3.06 -21.61
N ILE A 71 -10.50 -2.98 -21.78
CA ILE A 71 -11.39 -2.23 -20.87
C ILE A 71 -11.28 -2.82 -19.45
N GLN A 72 -11.37 -4.14 -19.32
CA GLN A 72 -11.28 -4.80 -18.01
C GLN A 72 -9.94 -4.53 -17.33
N LEU A 73 -8.82 -4.65 -18.06
CA LEU A 73 -7.49 -4.37 -17.50
C LEU A 73 -7.35 -2.89 -17.12
N GLN A 74 -7.87 -1.97 -17.92
CA GLN A 74 -7.87 -0.54 -17.61
C GLN A 74 -8.61 -0.27 -16.31
N CYS A 75 -9.85 -0.76 -16.20
CA CYS A 75 -10.65 -0.59 -15.00
C CYS A 75 -9.96 -1.22 -13.77
N CYS A 76 -9.37 -2.41 -13.93
CA CYS A 76 -8.63 -3.05 -12.85
C CYS A 76 -7.44 -2.21 -12.40
N LEU A 77 -6.65 -1.65 -13.33
CA LEU A 77 -5.51 -0.78 -13.01
C LEU A 77 -5.95 0.50 -12.30
N GLU A 78 -6.99 1.17 -12.78
CA GLU A 78 -7.53 2.39 -12.16
C GLU A 78 -8.00 2.14 -10.72
N MET A 79 -8.74 1.04 -10.51
CA MET A 79 -9.16 0.62 -9.18
C MET A 79 -7.94 0.29 -8.32
N TYR A 80 -6.98 -0.47 -8.83
CA TYR A 80 -5.82 -0.90 -8.07
C TYR A 80 -4.95 0.26 -7.62
N ILE A 81 -4.69 1.24 -8.50
CA ILE A 81 -3.98 2.49 -8.17
C ILE A 81 -4.73 3.26 -7.08
N THR A 82 -6.06 3.30 -7.15
CA THR A 82 -6.89 3.97 -6.13
C THR A 82 -6.82 3.26 -4.79
N GLU A 83 -6.87 1.92 -4.77
CA GLU A 83 -6.72 1.14 -3.54
C GLU A 83 -5.30 1.25 -2.94
N MET A 84 -4.26 1.30 -3.78
CA MET A 84 -2.89 1.61 -3.31
C MET A 84 -2.83 2.97 -2.63
N LEU A 85 -3.45 4.01 -3.23
CA LEU A 85 -3.48 5.34 -2.62
C LEU A 85 -4.19 5.33 -1.26
N LYS A 86 -5.32 4.63 -1.14
CA LYS A 86 -6.02 4.47 0.14
C LYS A 86 -5.14 3.76 1.17
N SER A 87 -4.46 2.68 0.76
CA SER A 87 -3.55 1.94 1.64
C SER A 87 -2.42 2.82 2.17
N LEU A 88 -1.87 3.69 1.33
CA LEU A 88 -0.84 4.65 1.69
C LEU A 88 -1.35 5.67 2.70
N CYS A 89 -2.54 6.24 2.47
CA CYS A 89 -3.15 7.18 3.42
C CYS A 89 -3.40 6.53 4.78
N LEU A 90 -3.95 5.31 4.81
CA LEU A 90 -4.27 4.61 6.05
C LEU A 90 -3.01 4.23 6.84
N LEU A 91 -1.97 3.71 6.17
CA LEU A 91 -0.69 3.42 6.82
C LEU A 91 -0.02 4.70 7.34
N GLY A 92 -0.14 5.82 6.62
CA GLY A 92 0.33 7.12 7.09
C GLY A 92 -0.36 7.58 8.39
N VAL A 93 -1.67 7.35 8.53
CA VAL A 93 -2.41 7.65 9.78
C VAL A 93 -1.91 6.77 10.94
N LEU A 94 -1.70 5.47 10.70
CA LEU A 94 -1.15 4.56 11.70
C LEU A 94 0.26 4.99 12.17
N GLN A 95 1.10 5.50 11.27
CA GLN A 95 2.39 6.09 11.65
C GLN A 95 2.25 7.35 12.52
N LEU A 96 1.30 8.24 12.18
CA LEU A 96 1.07 9.48 12.93
C LEU A 96 0.54 9.22 14.34
N HIS A 97 -0.41 8.30 14.50
CA HIS A 97 -0.94 7.92 15.82
C HIS A 97 0.16 7.33 16.73
N ARG A 98 1.15 6.64 16.17
CA ARG A 98 2.32 6.16 16.95
C ARG A 98 3.21 7.31 17.42
N LYS A 99 3.42 8.34 16.59
CA LYS A 99 4.24 9.50 16.95
C LYS A 99 3.56 10.45 17.95
N GLY A 100 2.23 10.45 18.01
CA GLY A 100 1.44 11.26 18.96
C GLY A 100 1.30 10.65 20.37
N ASN A 101 1.72 9.40 20.56
CA ASN A 101 1.64 8.68 21.85
C ASN A 101 2.98 8.71 22.63
N GLU A 102 3.96 9.51 22.18
CA GLU A 102 5.13 9.83 23.00
C GLU A 102 4.67 10.69 24.18
N PRO A 103 4.85 10.27 25.45
CA PRO A 103 4.75 11.20 26.55
C PRO A 103 5.79 12.29 26.31
N CYS A 104 5.32 13.53 26.12
CA CYS A 104 6.17 14.71 26.13
C CYS A 104 7.09 14.61 27.36
N PRO A 105 8.44 14.67 27.23
CA PRO A 105 9.24 14.86 28.41
C PRO A 105 8.83 16.21 28.97
N GLU A 106 8.15 16.19 30.12
CA GLU A 106 7.77 17.38 30.85
C GLU A 106 8.98 18.29 30.90
N SER A 107 8.82 19.49 30.36
CA SER A 107 9.75 20.58 30.53
C SER A 107 9.92 20.77 32.03
N THR A 108 11.00 20.24 32.61
CA THR A 108 11.43 20.57 33.96
C THR A 108 11.89 22.02 33.90
N ALA A 109 10.92 22.92 34.08
CA ALA A 109 11.13 24.30 34.43
C ALA A 109 11.91 24.31 35.75
N ASP A 110 13.12 24.83 35.67
CA ASP A 110 14.03 25.07 36.76
C ASP A 110 13.37 26.08 37.73
N CYS A 111 12.83 25.60 38.84
CA CYS A 111 12.34 26.43 39.94
C CYS A 111 12.84 25.83 41.26
N ARG A 112 13.90 26.45 41.77
CA ARG A 112 14.48 26.24 43.09
C ARG A 112 13.41 26.42 44.18
N VAL A 113 13.22 25.45 45.09
CA VAL A 113 13.02 25.62 46.55
C VAL A 113 13.44 24.31 47.25
N ASP A 114 14.00 24.47 48.46
CA ASP A 114 14.77 23.57 49.32
C ASP A 114 13.95 22.59 50.21
N GLU A 115 14.69 21.65 50.81
CA GLU A 115 14.47 20.89 52.07
C GLU A 115 13.73 19.51 52.13
N SER A 116 14.52 18.48 52.49
CA SER A 116 14.28 17.48 53.56
C SER A 116 13.70 16.07 53.27
N SER A 117 14.48 15.07 53.76
CA SER A 117 14.13 13.77 54.39
C SER A 117 13.92 12.47 53.56
N ASP A 118 14.77 11.49 53.95
CA ASP A 118 14.68 10.02 54.07
C ASP A 118 13.89 9.09 53.10
N VAL A 119 14.60 8.02 52.73
CA VAL A 119 14.32 6.77 51.95
C VAL A 119 13.00 6.03 52.32
N PRO A 120 12.34 5.19 51.45
CA PRO A 120 12.90 3.88 51.00
C PRO A 120 12.30 3.17 49.72
N ILE A 121 12.87 1.98 49.40
CA ILE A 121 12.29 0.76 48.74
C ILE A 121 12.27 0.61 47.19
N LEU A 122 12.80 -0.56 46.78
CA LEU A 122 12.78 -1.25 45.49
C LEU A 122 11.41 -1.29 44.80
N GLU A 123 11.39 -1.05 43.48
CA GLU A 123 10.55 -1.83 42.56
C GLU A 123 11.36 -2.26 41.33
N ASP A 124 11.44 -3.58 41.19
CA ASP A 124 12.00 -4.35 40.09
C ASP A 124 11.13 -4.16 38.84
N ARG A 125 11.59 -3.33 37.90
CA ARG A 125 10.99 -3.28 36.57
C ARG A 125 12.05 -3.69 35.57
N SER A 126 12.12 -5.00 35.34
CA SER A 126 12.76 -5.62 34.19
C SER A 126 12.28 -4.90 32.92
N SER A 127 13.11 -4.01 32.42
CA SER A 127 12.95 -3.39 31.12
C SER A 127 13.37 -4.42 30.08
N SER A 128 12.40 -5.10 29.47
CA SER A 128 12.67 -5.78 28.20
C SER A 128 13.12 -4.75 27.17
N PRO A 129 14.09 -5.07 26.30
CA PRO A 129 14.48 -4.18 25.22
C PRO A 129 13.25 -3.86 24.40
N VAL A 130 12.95 -2.58 24.29
CA VAL A 130 11.80 -2.06 23.58
C VAL A 130 12.11 -2.22 22.08
N ASP A 131 11.51 -3.23 21.41
CA ASP A 131 11.59 -3.53 19.96
C ASP A 131 11.02 -2.41 19.04
N PHE A 132 10.87 -1.20 19.58
CA PHE A 132 10.15 -0.06 19.04
C PHE A 132 10.75 0.62 17.80
N PRO A 133 12.08 0.70 17.60
CA PRO A 133 12.62 1.33 16.39
C PRO A 133 12.41 0.46 15.15
N HIS A 134 12.39 -0.87 15.31
CA HIS A 134 12.38 -1.80 14.19
C HIS A 134 11.02 -1.82 13.48
N GLU A 135 9.93 -1.90 14.24
CA GLU A 135 8.57 -1.93 13.66
C GLU A 135 8.18 -0.63 12.96
N SER A 136 8.58 0.52 13.49
CA SER A 136 8.29 1.83 12.88
C SER A 136 8.98 1.99 11.53
N TRP A 137 10.25 1.55 11.44
CA TRP A 137 10.98 1.51 10.17
C TRP A 137 10.27 0.63 9.14
N LEU A 138 9.76 -0.54 9.54
CA LEU A 138 9.08 -1.44 8.61
C LEU A 138 7.84 -0.80 7.97
N VAL A 139 7.08 0.05 8.69
CA VAL A 139 5.93 0.76 8.10
C VAL A 139 6.39 1.84 7.11
N CYS A 140 7.51 2.55 7.37
CA CYS A 140 8.06 3.52 6.42
C CYS A 140 8.46 2.86 5.11
N THR A 141 9.16 1.74 5.20
CA THR A 141 9.54 0.94 4.04
C THR A 141 8.32 0.47 3.24
N ASP A 142 7.24 0.06 3.92
CA ASP A 142 5.99 -0.31 3.23
C ASP A 142 5.38 0.87 2.46
N ILE A 143 5.37 2.07 3.04
CA ILE A 143 4.85 3.28 2.37
C ILE A 143 5.67 3.60 1.12
N GLU A 144 7.01 3.64 1.23
CA GLU A 144 7.90 3.92 0.10
C GLU A 144 7.71 2.90 -1.04
N ASN A 145 7.58 1.62 -0.68
CA ASN A 145 7.32 0.57 -1.65
C ASN A 145 5.96 0.75 -2.36
N ILE A 146 4.90 1.11 -1.62
CA ILE A 146 3.58 1.39 -2.21
C ILE A 146 3.66 2.57 -3.17
N GLU A 147 4.38 3.64 -2.82
CA GLU A 147 4.57 4.79 -3.70
C GLU A 147 5.26 4.43 -5.01
N SER A 148 6.32 3.61 -4.92
CA SER A 148 7.05 3.13 -6.10
C SER A 148 6.15 2.26 -6.98
N ASP A 149 5.51 1.25 -6.40
CA ASP A 149 4.60 0.35 -7.12
C ASP A 149 3.44 1.11 -7.77
N MET A 150 2.86 2.08 -7.07
CA MET A 150 1.78 2.92 -7.60
C MET A 150 2.25 3.75 -8.81
N ARG A 151 3.48 4.29 -8.76
CA ARG A 151 4.06 5.01 -9.90
C ARG A 151 4.22 4.09 -11.11
N GLU A 152 4.70 2.87 -10.90
CA GLU A 152 4.83 1.88 -11.97
C GLU A 152 3.47 1.49 -12.55
N MET A 153 2.45 1.28 -11.72
CA MET A 153 1.10 0.96 -12.18
C MET A 153 0.47 2.11 -12.96
N ARG A 154 0.71 3.37 -12.58
CA ARG A 154 0.30 4.56 -13.36
C ARG A 154 0.98 4.60 -14.72
N ASN A 155 2.28 4.30 -14.77
CA ASN A 155 3.01 4.23 -16.03
C ASN A 155 2.46 3.12 -16.94
N LEU A 156 2.13 1.95 -16.35
CA LEU A 156 1.50 0.85 -17.07
C LEU A 156 0.11 1.23 -17.62
N LEU A 157 -0.70 1.94 -16.83
CA LEU A 157 -2.00 2.45 -17.27
C LEU A 157 -1.87 3.45 -18.43
N SER A 158 -0.86 4.32 -18.41
CA SER A 158 -0.58 5.22 -19.56
C SER A 158 -0.28 4.42 -20.81
N LYS A 159 0.64 3.46 -20.72
CA LYS A 159 1.01 2.56 -21.84
C LYS A 159 -0.19 1.77 -22.36
N LEU A 160 -1.06 1.29 -21.48
CA LEU A 160 -2.29 0.60 -21.86
C LEU A 160 -3.19 1.50 -22.72
N ARG A 161 -3.42 2.74 -22.29
CA ARG A 161 -4.25 3.71 -23.05
C ARG A 161 -3.62 4.07 -24.40
N GLU A 162 -2.30 4.19 -24.45
CA GLU A 162 -1.56 4.44 -25.69
C GLU A 162 -1.60 3.26 -26.67
N THR A 163 -1.71 2.03 -26.17
CA THR A 163 -1.76 0.81 -26.99
C THR A 163 -3.16 0.29 -27.26
N MET A 164 -4.19 0.92 -26.69
CA MET A 164 -5.58 0.52 -26.91
C MET A 164 -5.93 0.51 -28.42
N PRO A 165 -6.76 -0.46 -28.85
CA PRO A 165 -7.42 -0.47 -30.15
C PRO A 165 -8.06 0.88 -30.50
N LEU A 166 -7.96 1.31 -31.77
CA LEU A 166 -8.57 2.56 -32.27
C LEU A 166 -10.06 2.71 -31.92
N PRO A 167 -10.91 1.65 -31.95
CA PRO A 167 -12.30 1.76 -31.54
C PRO A 167 -12.49 2.23 -30.08
N LEU A 168 -11.49 2.03 -29.21
CA LEU A 168 -11.52 2.45 -27.81
C LEU A 168 -10.88 3.82 -27.58
N LYS A 169 -9.98 4.27 -28.46
CA LYS A 169 -9.27 5.57 -28.33
C LYS A 169 -10.11 6.79 -28.68
N ASN A 170 -11.16 6.60 -29.49
CA ASN A 170 -12.05 7.67 -29.96
C ASN A 170 -13.29 7.89 -29.07
N GLN A 171 -13.28 7.36 -27.84
CA GLN A 171 -14.34 7.54 -26.83
C GLN A 171 -13.90 8.55 -25.77
#